data_AF-A0A846DJT7-F1
#
_entry.id   AF-A0A846DJT7-F1
#
_cell.length_a   1.000
_cell.length_b   1.000
_cell.length_c   1.000
_cell.angle_alpha   90.00
_cell.angle_beta   90.00
_cell.angle_gamma   90.00
#
_symmetry.space_group_name_H-M   'P 1'
#
loop_
_entity.id
_entity.type
_entity.pdbx_description
1 polymer ?
#
loop_
_entity_poly.entity_id
_entity_poly.type
_entity_poly.pdbx_seq_one_letter_code
_entity_poly.pdbx_strand_id
1 'polypeptide(L)'
;MAKFLLGIFELICQCVSPKYNAAQKFIHSLCQAFSIKSNQIIIVPGNHDLNWKLSEDAYQLFKRKDYKEPLKEGCYIEESENVIQVPDENKYKQRFANFKEFYDAIRTDKESEILPYSLNYDQQFTLDHFPEHNLLILGLNSAWQLDHHYKNLASINTNALANALNKILLKPDYENALKMAVWHHPLNSPFEDRIKDQGFLEQLAVAGFRFFLHGHIHKAEKSLFSYDISIKGRRLDGICAGTFGAPTKELMPGYPWQYNLLILEENQLRVKTRRREENNGAWKPDSRWTLGAGKGATDYYTIMLGNEG
;
A
#
# COMPACT_ATOMS: atom_id res chain seq x y z
N MET A 1 -25.42 -0.62 7.17
CA MET A 1 -24.45 -1.08 6.15
C MET A 1 -23.38 -0.02 6.07
N ALA A 2 -22.21 -0.28 6.66
CA ALA A 2 -21.19 0.73 6.75
C ALA A 2 -20.40 0.84 5.45
N LYS A 3 -20.20 2.08 5.00
CA LYS A 3 -19.46 2.39 3.79
C LYS A 3 -18.10 2.93 4.22
N PHE A 4 -17.04 2.19 3.93
CA PHE A 4 -15.67 2.70 3.98
C PHE A 4 -15.08 2.58 2.59
N LEU A 5 -14.23 3.54 2.24
CA LEU A 5 -13.42 3.46 1.04
C LEU A 5 -12.00 3.07 1.45
N LEU A 6 -11.70 1.78 1.34
CA LEU A 6 -10.33 1.32 1.35
C LEU A 6 -9.77 1.52 -0.06
N GLY A 7 -9.09 2.64 -0.28
CA GLY A 7 -8.36 2.87 -1.50
C GLY A 7 -6.89 2.51 -1.31
N ILE A 8 -6.44 1.42 -1.91
CA ILE A 8 -5.02 1.25 -2.21
C ILE A 8 -4.76 2.23 -3.36
N PHE A 9 -4.42 3.46 -3.01
CA PHE A 9 -4.22 4.47 -4.02
C PHE A 9 -2.74 4.71 -4.25
N GLU A 10 -2.22 4.20 -5.36
CA GLU A 10 -1.23 4.97 -6.09
C GLU A 10 -1.99 6.07 -6.84
N LEU A 11 -2.06 7.25 -6.23
CA LEU A 11 -2.96 8.32 -6.70
C LEU A 11 -2.45 8.99 -7.97
N ILE A 12 -1.15 8.92 -8.23
CA ILE A 12 -0.52 9.87 -9.15
C ILE A 12 0.61 9.22 -9.93
N CYS A 13 0.63 9.38 -11.25
CA CYS A 13 1.75 8.93 -12.09
C CYS A 13 3.07 9.74 -11.89
N GLN A 14 3.06 10.84 -11.12
CA GLN A 14 4.23 11.69 -10.80
C GLN A 14 3.97 12.56 -9.55
N CYS A 15 4.88 12.51 -8.58
CA CYS A 15 4.85 13.27 -7.33
C CYS A 15 5.08 14.79 -7.50
N VAL A 16 4.10 15.51 -8.05
CA VAL A 16 4.11 16.98 -8.17
C VAL A 16 2.84 17.60 -7.57
N SER A 17 3.00 18.75 -6.91
CA SER A 17 1.91 19.47 -6.21
C SER A 17 0.62 19.63 -7.04
N PRO A 18 0.64 20.02 -8.34
CA PRO A 18 -0.59 20.15 -9.12
C PRO A 18 -1.39 18.86 -9.27
N LYS A 19 -0.72 17.70 -9.31
CA LYS A 19 -1.40 16.41 -9.42
C LYS A 19 -1.99 15.97 -8.08
N TYR A 20 -1.31 16.24 -6.96
CA TYR A 20 -1.87 16.03 -5.62
C TYR A 20 -3.11 16.89 -5.38
N ASN A 21 -3.13 18.13 -5.91
CA ASN A 21 -4.32 18.98 -5.84
C ASN A 21 -5.52 18.37 -6.59
N ALA A 22 -5.29 17.73 -7.74
CA ALA A 22 -6.35 17.05 -8.49
C ALA A 22 -6.84 15.80 -7.74
N ALA A 23 -5.93 14.98 -7.23
CA ALA A 23 -6.26 13.83 -6.38
C ALA A 23 -7.05 14.27 -5.14
N GLN A 24 -6.66 15.39 -4.51
CA GLN A 24 -7.33 15.93 -3.34
C GLN A 24 -8.77 16.34 -3.65
N LYS A 25 -8.99 17.06 -4.75
CA LYS A 25 -10.34 17.43 -5.21
C LYS A 25 -11.20 16.21 -5.51
N PHE A 26 -10.61 15.17 -6.12
CA PHE A 26 -11.32 13.92 -6.39
C PHE A 26 -11.75 13.22 -5.10
N ILE A 27 -10.83 13.02 -4.15
CA ILE A 27 -11.15 12.38 -2.86
C ILE A 27 -12.16 13.20 -2.08
N HIS A 28 -12.04 14.53 -2.06
CA HIS A 28 -13.02 15.39 -1.40
C HIS A 28 -14.42 15.23 -2.00
N SER A 29 -14.53 15.26 -3.34
CA SER A 29 -15.79 15.02 -4.04
C SER A 29 -16.38 13.64 -3.73
N LEU A 30 -15.52 12.61 -3.65
CA LEU A 30 -15.92 11.26 -3.29
C LEU A 30 -16.43 11.21 -1.84
N CYS A 31 -15.73 11.85 -0.90
CA CYS A 31 -16.13 11.94 0.49
C CYS A 31 -17.51 12.60 0.64
N GLN A 32 -17.75 13.70 -0.09
CA GLN A 32 -19.05 14.38 -0.10
C GLN A 32 -20.16 13.49 -0.70
N ALA A 33 -19.91 12.90 -1.88
CA ALA A 33 -20.91 12.12 -2.60
C ALA A 33 -21.34 10.84 -1.86
N PHE A 34 -20.42 10.23 -1.09
CA PHE A 34 -20.68 8.99 -0.36
C PHE A 34 -20.82 9.17 1.15
N SER A 35 -20.75 10.41 1.64
CA SER A 35 -20.75 10.75 3.07
C SER A 35 -19.66 10.01 3.86
N ILE A 36 -18.48 9.91 3.25
CA ILE A 36 -17.30 9.29 3.86
C ILE A 36 -16.53 10.38 4.58
N LYS A 37 -16.22 10.14 5.86
CA LYS A 37 -15.39 11.05 6.66
C LYS A 37 -13.93 10.93 6.25
N SER A 38 -13.17 12.01 6.42
CA SER A 38 -11.72 11.98 6.22
C SER A 38 -11.07 10.88 7.04
N ASN A 39 -11.61 10.57 8.23
CA ASN A 39 -11.11 9.53 9.11
C ASN A 39 -11.22 8.09 8.54
N GLN A 40 -11.95 7.90 7.43
CA GLN A 40 -12.25 6.61 6.78
C GLN A 40 -11.47 6.38 5.47
N ILE A 41 -10.54 7.26 5.10
CA ILE A 41 -9.78 7.20 3.84
C ILE A 41 -8.36 6.71 4.07
N ILE A 42 -8.08 5.42 3.87
CA ILE A 42 -6.71 4.92 4.06
C ILE A 42 -5.88 5.13 2.80
N ILE A 43 -4.64 5.60 2.93
CA ILE A 43 -3.73 5.89 1.82
C ILE A 43 -2.31 5.45 2.22
N VAL A 44 -1.61 4.79 1.31
CA VAL A 44 -0.19 4.41 1.45
C VAL A 44 0.57 4.85 0.19
N PRO A 45 1.84 5.24 0.30
CA PRO A 45 2.60 5.71 -0.87
C PRO A 45 3.08 4.56 -1.76
N GLY A 46 3.09 4.82 -3.06
CA GLY A 46 3.73 4.01 -4.11
C GLY A 46 5.02 4.62 -4.66
N ASN A 47 5.58 3.99 -5.70
CA ASN A 47 6.79 4.47 -6.35
C ASN A 47 6.56 5.80 -7.09
N HIS A 48 5.34 6.07 -7.54
CA HIS A 48 5.06 7.35 -8.19
C HIS A 48 4.79 8.51 -7.21
N ASP A 49 4.70 8.24 -5.90
CA ASP A 49 4.49 9.23 -4.84
C ASP A 49 5.79 9.79 -4.25
N LEU A 50 6.96 9.31 -4.69
CA LEU A 50 8.26 9.89 -4.35
C LEU A 50 8.71 10.92 -5.40
N ASN A 51 9.32 12.00 -4.95
CA ASN A 51 9.88 13.03 -5.81
C ASN A 51 11.29 12.62 -6.27
N TRP A 52 11.37 12.14 -7.51
CA TRP A 52 12.61 11.67 -8.14
C TRP A 52 13.71 12.74 -8.19
N LYS A 53 13.36 14.03 -8.33
CA LYS A 53 14.34 15.11 -8.38
C LYS A 53 14.91 15.41 -7.00
N LEU A 54 14.06 15.55 -5.98
CA LEU A 54 14.54 15.69 -4.59
C LEU A 54 15.35 14.48 -4.14
N SER A 55 14.99 13.30 -4.64
CA SER A 55 15.74 12.07 -4.43
C SER A 55 17.14 12.13 -5.05
N GLU A 56 17.30 12.63 -6.28
CA GLU A 56 18.60 12.83 -6.93
C GLU A 56 19.41 13.93 -6.24
N ASP A 57 18.80 15.08 -5.97
CA ASP A 57 19.44 16.25 -5.34
C ASP A 57 19.90 16.01 -3.89
N ALA A 58 19.45 14.92 -3.27
CA ALA A 58 19.91 14.49 -1.96
C ALA A 58 21.31 13.86 -1.99
N TYR A 59 21.76 13.33 -3.13
CA TYR A 59 23.04 12.65 -3.25
C TYR A 59 24.20 13.65 -3.36
N GLN A 60 25.28 13.35 -2.61
CA GLN A 60 26.51 14.12 -2.58
C GLN A 60 27.67 13.26 -3.04
N LEU A 61 28.55 13.83 -3.84
CA LEU A 61 29.69 13.13 -4.41
C LEU A 61 30.90 13.18 -3.47
N PHE A 62 31.48 12.01 -3.18
CA PHE A 62 32.66 11.84 -2.33
C PHE A 62 33.73 11.04 -3.06
N LYS A 63 35.00 11.37 -2.79
CA LYS A 63 36.09 10.43 -3.05
C LYS A 63 35.97 9.29 -2.05
N ARG A 64 35.99 8.05 -2.52
CA ARG A 64 35.79 6.85 -1.68
C ARG A 64 36.74 6.83 -0.48
N LYS A 65 38.01 7.20 -0.68
CA LYS A 65 39.04 7.27 0.38
C LYS A 65 38.78 8.34 1.46
N ASP A 66 37.98 9.35 1.15
CA ASP A 66 37.70 10.47 2.06
C ASP A 66 36.39 10.26 2.84
N TYR A 67 35.56 9.29 2.43
CA TYR A 67 34.34 8.90 3.14
C TYR A 67 34.66 7.90 4.26
N LYS A 68 34.26 8.25 5.50
CA LYS A 68 34.68 7.51 6.71
C LYS A 68 33.63 6.57 7.27
N GLU A 69 32.37 6.77 6.90
CA GLU A 69 31.28 5.94 7.39
C GLU A 69 31.21 4.60 6.64
N PRO A 70 30.67 3.54 7.26
CA PRO A 70 30.48 2.27 6.58
C PRO A 70 29.57 2.42 5.35
N LEU A 71 30.01 1.86 4.22
CA LEU A 71 29.19 1.75 3.03
C LEU A 71 28.29 0.51 3.15
N LYS A 72 26.98 0.76 3.13
CA LYS A 72 25.97 -0.29 3.11
C LYS A 72 25.42 -0.41 1.70
N GLU A 73 25.41 -1.62 1.15
CA GLU A 73 24.84 -1.92 -0.16
C GLU A 73 23.40 -1.39 -0.26
N GLY A 74 23.07 -0.76 -1.39
CA GLY A 74 21.77 -0.10 -1.60
C GLY A 74 21.59 1.23 -0.84
N CYS A 75 22.66 1.80 -0.27
CA CYS A 75 22.63 3.11 0.40
C CYS A 75 23.71 4.09 -0.13
N TYR A 76 24.41 3.75 -1.22
CA TYR A 76 25.38 4.61 -1.91
C TYR A 76 25.48 4.21 -3.38
N ILE A 77 25.77 5.14 -4.28
CA ILE A 77 25.97 4.86 -5.70
C ILE A 77 27.47 4.80 -6.00
N GLU A 78 27.92 3.82 -6.77
CA GLU A 78 29.29 3.75 -7.27
C GLU A 78 29.38 4.41 -8.65
N GLU A 79 30.07 5.56 -8.74
CA GLU A 79 30.34 6.26 -10.00
C GLU A 79 31.59 5.73 -10.69
N SER A 80 32.60 5.36 -9.88
CA SER A 80 33.83 4.71 -10.31
C SER A 80 34.52 4.07 -9.10
N GLU A 81 35.62 3.33 -9.33
CA GLU A 81 36.41 2.71 -8.26
C GLU A 81 36.82 3.69 -7.13
N ASN A 82 36.96 4.99 -7.45
CA ASN A 82 37.44 6.01 -6.52
C ASN A 82 36.38 7.04 -6.11
N VAL A 83 35.17 6.98 -6.67
CA VAL A 83 34.14 8.00 -6.48
C VAL A 83 32.79 7.34 -6.19
N ILE A 84 32.15 7.80 -5.13
CA ILE A 84 30.82 7.34 -4.72
C ILE A 84 29.89 8.53 -4.53
N GLN A 85 28.58 8.30 -4.64
CA GLN A 85 27.58 9.23 -4.17
C GLN A 85 26.87 8.67 -2.94
N VAL A 86 26.67 9.51 -1.92
CA VAL A 86 25.99 9.15 -0.68
C VAL A 86 24.87 10.16 -0.41
N PRO A 87 23.66 9.73 -0.04
CA PRO A 87 22.57 10.65 0.24
C PRO A 87 22.79 11.40 1.57
N ASP A 88 22.48 12.69 1.56
CA ASP A 88 22.16 13.44 2.78
C ASP A 88 20.80 12.96 3.29
N GLU A 89 20.79 12.24 4.41
CA GLU A 89 19.56 11.64 4.95
C GLU A 89 18.43 12.63 5.22
N ASN A 90 18.74 13.87 5.62
CA ASN A 90 17.71 14.87 5.90
C ASN A 90 17.05 15.34 4.60
N LYS A 91 17.83 15.53 3.53
CA LYS A 91 17.30 15.85 2.20
C LYS A 91 16.61 14.65 1.56
N TYR A 92 17.19 13.47 1.69
CA TYR A 92 16.70 12.24 1.07
C TYR A 92 15.28 11.94 1.55
N LYS A 93 15.01 12.04 2.86
CA LYS A 93 13.65 11.89 3.43
C LYS A 93 12.60 12.82 2.81
N GLN A 94 12.99 14.00 2.31
CA GLN A 94 12.08 14.95 1.67
C GLN A 94 11.51 14.46 0.34
N ARG A 95 12.02 13.35 -0.23
CA ARG A 95 11.41 12.74 -1.43
C ARG A 95 9.93 12.39 -1.23
N PHE A 96 9.48 12.17 0.00
CA PHE A 96 8.07 11.94 0.34
C PHE A 96 7.34 13.17 0.90
N ALA A 97 7.93 14.37 0.86
CA ALA A 97 7.32 15.58 1.44
C ALA A 97 5.95 15.90 0.80
N ASN A 98 5.85 15.83 -0.53
CA ASN A 98 4.58 16.07 -1.23
C ASN A 98 3.51 15.02 -0.86
N PHE A 99 3.90 13.75 -0.71
CA PHE A 99 2.97 12.70 -0.25
C PHE A 99 2.50 12.99 1.17
N LYS A 100 3.41 13.40 2.06
CA LYS A 100 3.08 13.78 3.43
C LYS A 100 2.08 14.95 3.46
N GLU A 101 2.36 16.03 2.75
CA GLU A 101 1.46 17.20 2.68
C GLU A 101 0.08 16.80 2.18
N PHE A 102 0.03 15.97 1.15
CA PHE A 102 -1.20 15.45 0.60
C PHE A 102 -1.97 14.56 1.59
N TYR A 103 -1.28 13.61 2.25
CA TYR A 103 -1.85 12.75 3.27
C TYR A 103 -2.48 13.58 4.39
N ASP A 104 -1.72 14.55 4.94
CA ASP A 104 -2.15 15.40 6.05
C ASP A 104 -3.37 16.25 5.65
N ALA A 105 -3.43 16.70 4.39
CA ALA A 105 -4.53 17.49 3.85
C ALA A 105 -5.81 16.68 3.57
N ILE A 106 -5.70 15.38 3.31
CA ILE A 106 -6.87 14.48 3.18
C ILE A 106 -7.33 14.00 4.55
N ARG A 107 -6.39 13.71 5.42
CA ARG A 107 -6.60 13.01 6.68
C ARG A 107 -6.71 14.00 7.83
N THR A 108 -7.35 15.14 7.58
CA THR A 108 -7.59 16.18 8.59
C THR A 108 -8.99 16.00 9.17
N ASP A 109 -9.07 15.83 10.47
CA ASP A 109 -10.31 15.93 11.25
C ASP A 109 -9.95 16.42 12.65
N LYS A 110 -10.64 17.45 13.14
CA LYS A 110 -10.40 18.00 14.48
C LYS A 110 -10.93 17.09 15.58
N GLU A 111 -11.86 16.20 15.25
CA GLU A 111 -12.52 15.30 16.20
C GLU A 111 -11.83 13.92 16.27
N SER A 112 -10.96 13.60 15.31
CA SER A 112 -10.23 12.32 15.27
C SER A 112 -8.75 12.53 15.58
N GLU A 113 -8.15 11.68 16.42
CA GLU A 113 -6.70 11.66 16.70
C GLU A 113 -5.91 11.10 15.50
N ILE A 114 -5.98 11.76 14.35
CA ILE A 114 -5.22 11.38 13.18
C ILE A 114 -3.82 11.99 13.27
N LEU A 115 -2.81 11.13 13.36
CA LEU A 115 -1.42 11.57 13.33
C LEU A 115 -1.00 11.98 11.91
N PRO A 116 -0.20 13.06 11.78
CA PRO A 116 0.36 13.44 10.50
C PRO A 116 1.33 12.36 10.00
N TYR A 117 1.47 12.24 8.69
CA TYR A 117 2.39 11.27 8.09
C TYR A 117 3.85 11.61 8.45
N SER A 118 4.65 10.61 8.81
CA SER A 118 6.06 10.81 9.17
C SER A 118 7.01 10.62 8.00
N LEU A 119 8.04 11.46 7.92
CA LEU A 119 9.16 11.24 6.99
C LEU A 119 10.26 10.36 7.58
N ASN A 120 10.21 10.04 8.88
CA ASN A 120 11.16 9.13 9.51
C ASN A 120 10.80 7.68 9.17
N TYR A 121 11.76 6.94 8.61
CA TYR A 121 11.53 5.59 8.07
C TYR A 121 10.89 4.64 9.08
N ASP A 122 11.31 4.68 10.34
CA ASP A 122 10.81 3.85 11.44
C ASP A 122 9.39 4.23 11.90
N GLN A 123 8.82 5.31 11.38
CA GLN A 123 7.47 5.78 11.64
C GLN A 123 6.63 5.87 10.35
N GLN A 124 7.08 5.29 9.23
CA GLN A 124 6.32 5.25 7.97
C GLN A 124 5.28 4.12 7.97
N PHE A 125 4.36 4.21 8.93
CA PHE A 125 3.19 3.34 9.05
C PHE A 125 1.99 4.12 9.57
N THR A 126 0.79 3.63 9.28
CA THR A 126 -0.47 4.14 9.85
C THR A 126 -1.22 3.02 10.54
N LEU A 127 -2.01 3.36 11.56
CA LEU A 127 -2.91 2.44 12.25
C LEU A 127 -4.29 3.08 12.30
N ASP A 128 -5.20 2.57 11.48
CA ASP A 128 -6.58 3.05 11.38
C ASP A 128 -7.50 1.99 12.02
N HIS A 129 -7.98 2.28 13.23
CA HIS A 129 -8.91 1.40 13.97
C HIS A 129 -10.36 1.86 13.77
N PHE A 130 -11.23 0.92 13.43
CA PHE A 130 -12.67 1.13 13.25
C PHE A 130 -13.44 0.24 14.24
N PRO A 131 -13.69 0.71 15.48
CA PRO A 131 -14.29 -0.11 16.54
C PRO A 131 -15.66 -0.68 16.16
N GLU A 132 -16.50 0.14 15.52
CA GLU A 132 -17.84 -0.26 15.05
C GLU A 132 -17.82 -1.45 14.06
N HIS A 133 -16.66 -1.73 13.47
CA HIS A 133 -16.45 -2.76 12.45
C HIS A 133 -15.53 -3.87 12.92
N ASN A 134 -15.04 -3.78 14.17
CA ASN A 134 -14.01 -4.66 14.71
C ASN A 134 -12.83 -4.83 13.72
N LEU A 135 -12.36 -3.73 13.13
CA LEU A 135 -11.42 -3.73 12.02
C LEU A 135 -10.23 -2.82 12.33
N LEU A 136 -9.02 -3.36 12.16
CA LEU A 136 -7.77 -2.62 12.23
C LEU A 136 -7.04 -2.70 10.89
N ILE A 137 -6.64 -1.55 10.38
CA ILE A 137 -5.88 -1.45 9.13
C ILE A 137 -4.49 -0.86 9.40
N LEU A 138 -3.47 -1.60 9.01
CA LEU A 138 -2.06 -1.19 9.04
C LEU A 138 -1.61 -0.76 7.64
N GLY A 139 -1.33 0.53 7.46
CA GLY A 139 -0.69 1.04 6.24
C GLY A 139 0.84 1.00 6.36
N LEU A 140 1.54 0.56 5.31
CA LEU A 140 3.00 0.48 5.26
C LEU A 140 3.56 1.10 3.98
N ASN A 141 4.68 1.83 4.10
CA ASN A 141 5.41 2.35 2.95
C ASN A 141 6.32 1.29 2.33
N SER A 142 5.87 0.68 1.23
CA SER A 142 6.70 -0.25 0.45
C SER A 142 7.72 0.44 -0.49
N ALA A 143 7.58 1.75 -0.69
CA ALA A 143 8.43 2.56 -1.56
C ALA A 143 9.59 3.23 -0.80
N TRP A 144 9.72 2.99 0.51
CA TRP A 144 10.60 3.76 1.38
C TRP A 144 12.08 3.70 0.98
N GLN A 145 12.53 2.67 0.25
CA GLN A 145 13.92 2.54 -0.23
C GLN A 145 14.10 2.92 -1.70
N LEU A 146 13.02 3.26 -2.40
CA LEU A 146 13.09 3.65 -3.81
C LEU A 146 13.64 5.06 -3.96
N ASP A 147 14.43 5.23 -5.01
CA ASP A 147 15.00 6.51 -5.41
C ASP A 147 15.40 6.55 -6.89
N HIS A 148 15.90 7.70 -7.33
CA HIS A 148 16.31 7.97 -8.72
C HIS A 148 17.25 6.92 -9.33
N HIS A 149 18.04 6.22 -8.51
CA HIS A 149 18.95 5.16 -8.92
C HIS A 149 18.38 3.77 -8.61
N TYR A 150 17.98 3.55 -7.35
CA TYR A 150 17.47 2.29 -6.83
C TYR A 150 15.96 2.15 -7.01
N LYS A 151 15.53 2.04 -8.27
CA LYS A 151 14.11 1.98 -8.64
C LYS A 151 13.40 0.68 -8.25
N ASN A 152 14.17 -0.36 -7.93
CA ASN A 152 13.68 -1.73 -7.74
C ASN A 152 13.89 -2.26 -6.30
N LEU A 153 14.17 -1.38 -5.34
CA LEU A 153 14.39 -1.76 -3.93
C LEU A 153 13.09 -1.70 -3.10
N ALA A 154 11.99 -2.21 -3.66
CA ALA A 154 10.73 -2.28 -2.94
C ALA A 154 10.87 -3.19 -1.72
N SER A 155 10.53 -2.68 -0.54
CA SER A 155 10.68 -3.41 0.73
C SER A 155 9.83 -2.77 1.83
N ILE A 156 9.68 -3.45 2.96
CA ILE A 156 9.05 -2.89 4.16
C ILE A 156 10.14 -2.56 5.18
N ASN A 157 10.14 -1.34 5.73
CA ASN A 157 11.09 -0.97 6.76
C ASN A 157 10.84 -1.80 8.04
N THR A 158 11.85 -2.54 8.49
CA THR A 158 11.73 -3.46 9.63
C THR A 158 11.41 -2.75 10.94
N ASN A 159 11.97 -1.55 11.16
CA ASN A 159 11.68 -0.76 12.35
C ASN A 159 10.26 -0.18 12.32
N ALA A 160 9.77 0.23 11.15
CA ALA A 160 8.39 0.68 10.98
C ALA A 160 7.39 -0.42 11.33
N LEU A 161 7.63 -1.64 10.81
CA LEU A 161 6.81 -2.79 11.13
C LEU A 161 6.87 -3.12 12.63
N ALA A 162 8.07 -3.21 13.21
CA ALA A 162 8.23 -3.52 14.63
C ALA A 162 7.52 -2.49 15.52
N ASN A 163 7.66 -1.19 15.20
CA ASN A 163 6.97 -0.12 15.91
C ASN A 163 5.44 -0.22 15.78
N ALA A 164 4.94 -0.56 14.59
CA ALA A 164 3.52 -0.78 14.37
C ALA A 164 3.00 -1.97 15.19
N LEU A 165 3.66 -3.13 15.10
CA LEU A 165 3.27 -4.33 15.84
C LEU A 165 3.34 -4.14 17.36
N ASN A 166 4.34 -3.41 17.85
CA ASN A 166 4.42 -3.04 19.27
C ASN A 166 3.24 -2.16 19.69
N LYS A 167 2.87 -1.15 18.89
CA LYS A 167 1.68 -0.33 19.17
C LYS A 167 0.40 -1.17 19.16
N ILE A 168 0.31 -2.18 18.30
CA ILE A 168 -0.84 -3.08 18.25
C ILE A 168 -0.94 -3.92 19.51
N LEU A 169 0.16 -4.53 19.93
CA LEU A 169 0.23 -5.37 21.12
C LEU A 169 -0.13 -4.62 22.41
N LEU A 170 0.22 -3.33 22.50
CA LEU A 170 -0.03 -2.49 23.67
C LEU A 170 -1.48 -1.97 23.77
N LYS A 171 -2.33 -2.27 22.78
CA LYS A 171 -3.72 -1.78 22.71
C LYS A 171 -4.70 -2.96 22.76
N PRO A 172 -5.32 -3.24 23.93
CA PRO A 172 -6.26 -4.36 24.09
C PRO A 172 -7.42 -4.35 23.08
N ASP A 173 -7.90 -3.16 22.70
CA ASP A 173 -8.97 -2.99 21.70
C ASP A 173 -8.64 -3.64 20.34
N TYR A 174 -7.36 -3.85 20.03
CA TYR A 174 -6.92 -4.40 18.76
C TYR A 174 -6.76 -5.92 18.80
N GLU A 175 -6.79 -6.54 19.97
CA GLU A 175 -6.55 -7.98 20.16
C GLU A 175 -7.52 -8.79 19.28
N ASN A 176 -8.82 -8.51 19.42
CA ASN A 176 -9.89 -9.21 18.71
C ASN A 176 -10.29 -8.58 17.37
N ALA A 177 -9.65 -7.47 16.97
CA ALA A 177 -9.93 -6.83 15.70
C ALA A 177 -9.49 -7.72 14.53
N LEU A 178 -10.31 -7.75 13.48
CA LEU A 178 -9.90 -8.24 12.16
C LEU A 178 -8.80 -7.33 11.64
N LYS A 179 -7.63 -7.89 11.35
CA LYS A 179 -6.44 -7.12 10.96
C LYS A 179 -6.16 -7.24 9.47
N MET A 180 -6.02 -6.09 8.80
CA MET A 180 -5.62 -5.99 7.40
C MET A 180 -4.35 -5.15 7.25
N ALA A 181 -3.41 -5.59 6.45
CA ALA A 181 -2.23 -4.81 6.09
C ALA A 181 -2.37 -4.25 4.66
N VAL A 182 -1.84 -3.07 4.40
CA VAL A 182 -1.93 -2.39 3.11
C VAL A 182 -0.56 -1.82 2.75
N TRP A 183 -0.10 -2.09 1.53
CA TRP A 183 1.09 -1.47 0.94
C TRP A 183 0.94 -1.40 -0.58
N HIS A 184 1.93 -0.88 -1.31
CA HIS A 184 1.82 -0.68 -2.77
C HIS A 184 2.41 -1.83 -3.58
N HIS A 185 3.69 -2.12 -3.40
CA HIS A 185 4.44 -3.05 -4.25
C HIS A 185 4.02 -4.52 -4.03
N PRO A 186 4.06 -5.35 -5.09
CA PRO A 186 3.57 -6.72 -5.00
C PRO A 186 4.62 -7.64 -4.37
N LEU A 187 4.17 -8.79 -3.87
CA LEU A 187 5.06 -9.88 -3.45
C LEU A 187 5.56 -10.69 -4.65
N ASN A 188 4.73 -10.81 -5.68
CA ASN A 188 5.04 -11.54 -6.90
C ASN A 188 4.79 -10.62 -8.11
N SER A 189 5.79 -10.49 -8.97
CA SER A 189 5.75 -9.69 -10.19
C SER A 189 6.69 -10.34 -11.20
N PRO A 190 6.37 -10.33 -12.51
CA PRO A 190 7.32 -10.70 -13.54
C PRO A 190 8.48 -9.70 -13.66
N PHE A 191 8.39 -8.53 -13.01
CA PHE A 191 9.40 -7.49 -13.02
C PHE A 191 10.19 -7.46 -11.69
N GLU A 192 11.26 -6.66 -11.67
CA GLU A 192 12.18 -6.53 -10.53
C GLU A 192 11.67 -5.61 -9.40
N ASP A 193 10.50 -5.01 -9.59
CA ASP A 193 9.83 -4.05 -8.70
C ASP A 193 9.02 -4.70 -7.57
N ARG A 194 9.12 -6.02 -7.39
CA ARG A 194 8.51 -6.76 -6.27
C ARG A 194 9.28 -6.63 -4.98
N ILE A 195 8.59 -6.82 -3.86
CA ILE A 195 9.22 -7.01 -2.56
C ILE A 195 9.90 -8.40 -2.52
N LYS A 196 11.23 -8.40 -2.44
CA LYS A 196 12.05 -9.62 -2.44
C LYS A 196 12.16 -10.25 -1.06
N ASP A 197 12.32 -9.44 -0.02
CA ASP A 197 12.32 -9.90 1.37
C ASP A 197 10.88 -9.95 1.90
N GLN A 198 10.37 -11.17 2.06
CA GLN A 198 8.99 -11.43 2.47
C GLN A 198 8.87 -11.89 3.92
N GLY A 199 9.97 -11.86 4.70
CA GLY A 199 9.95 -12.28 6.11
C GLY A 199 8.99 -11.47 6.99
N PHE A 200 8.61 -10.26 6.56
CA PHE A 200 7.60 -9.46 7.24
C PHE A 200 6.20 -10.12 7.26
N LEU A 201 5.87 -10.97 6.28
CA LEU A 201 4.58 -11.68 6.24
C LEU A 201 4.44 -12.66 7.40
N GLU A 202 5.55 -13.28 7.83
CA GLU A 202 5.58 -14.15 9.01
C GLU A 202 5.23 -13.35 10.27
N GLN A 203 5.80 -12.15 10.42
CA GLN A 203 5.50 -11.27 11.55
C GLN A 203 4.02 -10.84 11.55
N LEU A 204 3.47 -10.50 10.38
CA LEU A 204 2.05 -10.19 10.23
C LEU A 204 1.17 -11.40 10.58
N ALA A 205 1.53 -12.60 10.12
CA ALA A 205 0.79 -13.83 10.45
C ALA A 205 0.79 -14.10 11.96
N VAL A 206 1.94 -13.99 12.61
CA VAL A 206 2.08 -14.16 14.07
C VAL A 206 1.27 -13.10 14.82
N ALA A 207 1.19 -11.87 14.31
CA ALA A 207 0.39 -10.78 14.87
C ALA A 207 -1.12 -10.87 14.55
N GLY A 208 -1.59 -11.96 13.92
CA GLY A 208 -3.01 -12.21 13.67
C GLY A 208 -3.58 -11.45 12.47
N PHE A 209 -2.75 -10.96 11.55
CA PHE A 209 -3.25 -10.39 10.29
C PHE A 209 -3.89 -11.47 9.42
N ARG A 210 -5.07 -11.17 8.88
CA ARG A 210 -5.83 -12.09 8.04
C ARG A 210 -5.75 -11.75 6.56
N PHE A 211 -5.54 -10.48 6.25
CA PHE A 211 -5.52 -9.97 4.88
C PHE A 211 -4.32 -9.08 4.64
N PHE A 212 -3.85 -9.09 3.40
CA PHE A 212 -3.07 -7.98 2.89
C PHE A 212 -3.60 -7.48 1.55
N LEU A 213 -3.35 -6.21 1.30
CA LEU A 213 -3.80 -5.48 0.15
C LEU A 213 -2.59 -4.83 -0.52
N HIS A 214 -2.48 -5.02 -1.83
CA HIS A 214 -1.46 -4.35 -2.63
C HIS A 214 -1.96 -3.93 -4.02
N GLY A 215 -1.10 -3.21 -4.75
CA GLY A 215 -1.37 -2.71 -6.09
C GLY A 215 -0.21 -3.03 -7.04
N HIS A 216 0.20 -2.00 -7.79
CA HIS A 216 1.37 -1.97 -8.69
C HIS A 216 1.29 -2.82 -9.97
N ILE A 217 0.78 -4.06 -9.91
CA ILE A 217 0.74 -4.97 -11.07
C ILE A 217 -0.37 -4.65 -12.10
N HIS A 218 -1.17 -3.61 -11.84
CA HIS A 218 -2.22 -3.10 -12.74
C HIS A 218 -3.28 -4.14 -13.15
N LYS A 219 -3.52 -5.11 -12.26
CA LYS A 219 -4.44 -6.23 -12.46
C LYS A 219 -5.06 -6.65 -11.14
N ALA A 220 -6.37 -6.85 -11.12
CA ALA A 220 -7.02 -7.52 -10.00
C ALA A 220 -6.58 -9.00 -9.93
N GLU A 221 -5.98 -9.39 -8.80
CA GLU A 221 -5.42 -10.71 -8.54
C GLU A 221 -5.66 -11.12 -7.08
N LYS A 222 -5.64 -12.44 -6.82
CA LYS A 222 -5.72 -13.04 -5.50
C LYS A 222 -4.44 -13.84 -5.24
N SER A 223 -3.90 -13.74 -4.03
CA SER A 223 -2.82 -14.61 -3.55
C SER A 223 -3.12 -15.15 -2.15
N LEU A 224 -2.33 -16.13 -1.70
CA LEU A 224 -2.44 -16.71 -0.37
C LEU A 224 -1.04 -16.94 0.19
N PHE A 225 -0.79 -16.43 1.39
CA PHE A 225 0.38 -16.77 2.19
C PHE A 225 -0.07 -17.70 3.32
N SER A 226 0.44 -18.93 3.36
CA SER A 226 0.17 -19.91 4.41
C SER A 226 1.36 -19.95 5.37
N TYR A 227 1.15 -19.57 6.63
CA TYR A 227 2.19 -19.64 7.66
C TYR A 227 2.21 -21.01 8.33
N ASP A 228 1.07 -21.46 8.86
CA ASP A 228 0.93 -22.84 9.36
C ASP A 228 0.22 -23.71 8.32
N ILE A 229 0.67 -24.95 8.12
CA ILE A 229 0.15 -25.88 7.09
C ILE A 229 -1.20 -26.54 7.50
N SER A 230 -1.70 -26.23 8.70
CA SER A 230 -2.96 -26.80 9.18
C SER A 230 -4.21 -26.09 8.62
N ILE A 231 -5.36 -26.77 8.66
CA ILE A 231 -6.64 -26.22 8.17
C ILE A 231 -7.04 -24.95 8.94
N LYS A 232 -6.73 -24.90 10.24
CA LYS A 232 -6.93 -23.73 11.12
C LYS A 232 -5.67 -22.88 11.26
N GLY A 233 -4.68 -23.09 10.39
CA GLY A 233 -3.39 -22.43 10.43
C GLY A 233 -3.48 -20.95 10.09
N ARG A 234 -2.53 -20.16 10.63
CA ARG A 234 -2.42 -18.75 10.27
C ARG A 234 -2.11 -18.61 8.80
N ARG A 235 -2.84 -17.72 8.15
CA ARG A 235 -2.72 -17.44 6.71
C ARG A 235 -3.21 -16.03 6.41
N LEU A 236 -2.64 -15.44 5.37
CA LEU A 236 -3.06 -14.15 4.87
C LEU A 236 -3.59 -14.29 3.43
N ASP A 237 -4.83 -13.87 3.18
CA ASP A 237 -5.33 -13.73 1.81
C ASP A 237 -4.88 -12.38 1.26
N GLY A 238 -4.19 -12.42 0.13
CA GLY A 238 -3.75 -11.26 -0.61
C GLY A 238 -4.81 -10.81 -1.62
N ILE A 239 -5.14 -9.53 -1.60
CA ILE A 239 -6.09 -8.90 -2.52
C ILE A 239 -5.36 -7.81 -3.29
N CYS A 240 -5.15 -8.02 -4.58
CA CYS A 240 -4.62 -6.98 -5.45
C CYS A 240 -5.75 -6.19 -6.09
N ALA A 241 -5.69 -4.86 -5.97
CA ALA A 241 -6.51 -3.98 -6.79
C ALA A 241 -5.92 -3.88 -8.21
N GLY A 242 -6.79 -3.71 -9.22
CA GLY A 242 -6.33 -3.30 -10.54
C GLY A 242 -6.17 -1.78 -10.63
N THR A 243 -6.09 -1.26 -11.85
CA THR A 243 -5.77 0.16 -12.08
C THR A 243 -7.02 1.03 -12.13
N PHE A 244 -7.23 1.94 -11.19
CA PHE A 244 -8.43 2.80 -11.22
C PHE A 244 -8.41 3.84 -12.35
N GLY A 245 -7.26 4.48 -12.60
CA GLY A 245 -7.20 5.68 -13.45
C GLY A 245 -5.84 6.05 -14.02
N ALA A 246 -5.03 5.08 -14.46
CA ALA A 246 -3.78 5.36 -15.18
C ALA A 246 -4.02 5.70 -16.66
N PRO A 247 -3.11 6.44 -17.33
CA PRO A 247 -3.10 6.58 -18.78
C PRO A 247 -3.15 5.21 -19.49
N THR A 248 -3.81 5.12 -20.65
CA THR A 248 -3.96 3.86 -21.39
C THR A 248 -2.63 3.16 -21.69
N LYS A 249 -1.55 3.92 -21.91
CA LYS A 249 -0.20 3.39 -22.15
C LYS A 249 0.44 2.69 -20.93
N GLU A 250 -0.07 2.96 -19.73
CA GLU A 250 0.37 2.36 -18.47
C GLU A 250 -0.55 1.18 -18.07
N LEU A 251 -1.63 0.92 -18.81
CA LEU A 251 -2.44 -0.27 -18.57
C LEU A 251 -1.70 -1.53 -18.98
N MET A 252 -1.84 -2.59 -18.18
CA MET A 252 -1.41 -3.92 -18.56
C MET A 252 -2.22 -4.35 -19.80
N PRO A 253 -1.57 -4.77 -20.91
CA PRO A 253 -2.27 -5.23 -22.09
C PRO A 253 -3.32 -6.30 -21.77
N GLY A 254 -4.56 -6.07 -22.21
CA GLY A 254 -5.69 -6.96 -21.96
C GLY A 254 -6.41 -6.77 -20.61
N TYR A 255 -5.99 -5.82 -19.77
CA TYR A 255 -6.66 -5.49 -18.52
C TYR A 255 -7.34 -4.10 -18.58
N PRO A 256 -8.62 -4.01 -18.19
CA PRO A 256 -9.34 -2.75 -18.13
C PRO A 256 -8.96 -1.95 -16.87
N TRP A 257 -9.44 -0.71 -16.77
CA TRP A 257 -9.43 -0.02 -15.48
C TRP A 257 -10.30 -0.77 -14.48
N GLN A 258 -9.84 -0.86 -13.24
CA GLN A 258 -10.39 -1.75 -12.21
C GLN A 258 -10.34 -1.14 -10.82
N TYR A 259 -11.32 -1.52 -10.00
CA TYR A 259 -11.26 -1.41 -8.55
C TYR A 259 -12.01 -2.56 -7.89
N ASN A 260 -11.75 -2.76 -6.60
CA ASN A 260 -12.48 -3.73 -5.78
C ASN A 260 -13.38 -3.01 -4.78
N LEU A 261 -14.55 -3.59 -4.51
CA LEU A 261 -15.39 -3.28 -3.36
C LEU A 261 -15.25 -4.43 -2.37
N LEU A 262 -14.76 -4.12 -1.18
CA LEU A 262 -14.64 -5.07 -0.08
C LEU A 262 -15.87 -4.94 0.82
N ILE A 263 -16.65 -6.01 0.90
CA ILE A 263 -17.86 -6.07 1.72
C ILE A 263 -17.58 -7.05 2.84
N LEU A 264 -17.33 -6.50 4.02
CA LEU A 264 -17.14 -7.27 5.25
C LEU A 264 -18.51 -7.57 5.86
N GLU A 265 -18.77 -8.86 6.07
CA GLU A 265 -19.92 -9.41 6.79
C GLU A 265 -19.38 -10.22 7.98
N GLU A 266 -20.22 -10.59 8.95
CA GLU A 266 -19.81 -11.17 10.24
C GLU A 266 -18.79 -12.32 10.12
N ASN A 267 -18.95 -13.21 9.14
CA ASN A 267 -18.12 -14.41 8.97
C ASN A 267 -17.39 -14.49 7.62
N GLN A 268 -17.48 -13.45 6.78
CA GLN A 268 -16.93 -13.48 5.44
C GLN A 268 -16.55 -12.11 4.90
N LEU A 269 -15.52 -12.10 4.05
CA LEU A 269 -15.17 -10.96 3.21
C LEU A 269 -15.56 -11.28 1.77
N ARG A 270 -16.49 -10.51 1.20
CA ARG A 270 -16.81 -10.59 -0.23
C ARG A 270 -16.06 -9.51 -1.00
N VAL A 271 -15.26 -9.92 -1.97
CA VAL A 271 -14.51 -9.04 -2.87
C VAL A 271 -15.28 -8.94 -4.18
N LYS A 272 -15.81 -7.76 -4.53
CA LYS A 272 -16.44 -7.51 -5.84
C LYS A 272 -15.50 -6.69 -6.72
N THR A 273 -15.21 -7.15 -7.93
CA THR A 273 -14.36 -6.44 -8.89
C THR A 273 -15.21 -5.70 -9.92
N ARG A 274 -14.88 -4.43 -10.15
CA ARG A 274 -15.50 -3.57 -11.16
C ARG A 274 -14.49 -3.22 -12.22
N ARG A 275 -14.96 -3.07 -13.46
CA ARG A 275 -14.14 -2.66 -14.59
C ARG A 275 -14.74 -1.52 -15.38
N ARG A 276 -13.88 -0.80 -16.09
CA ARG A 276 -14.24 0.17 -17.12
C ARG A 276 -13.30 -0.05 -18.32
N GLU A 277 -13.87 -0.18 -19.51
CA GLU A 277 -13.11 -0.49 -20.74
C GLU A 277 -12.71 0.78 -21.49
N GLU A 278 -13.58 1.79 -21.51
CA GLU A 278 -13.34 3.07 -22.20
C GLU A 278 -13.00 4.17 -21.20
N ASN A 279 -12.14 5.12 -21.59
CA ASN A 279 -11.70 6.20 -20.68
C ASN A 279 -12.89 7.01 -20.11
N ASN A 280 -13.94 7.23 -20.90
CA ASN A 280 -15.18 7.90 -20.49
C ASN A 280 -16.37 6.93 -20.36
N GLY A 281 -16.09 5.62 -20.31
CA GLY A 281 -17.11 4.58 -20.22
C GLY A 281 -17.69 4.42 -18.82
N ALA A 282 -18.80 3.68 -18.74
CA ALA A 282 -19.41 3.31 -17.47
C ALA A 282 -18.64 2.18 -16.76
N TRP A 283 -18.60 2.24 -15.43
CA TRP A 283 -18.14 1.14 -14.58
C TRP A 283 -19.18 0.02 -14.56
N LYS A 284 -18.73 -1.23 -14.74
CA LYS A 284 -19.57 -2.43 -14.76
C LYS A 284 -18.94 -3.61 -14.00
N PRO A 285 -19.71 -4.65 -13.64
CA PRO A 285 -19.17 -5.89 -13.10
C PRO A 285 -18.02 -6.46 -13.95
N ASP A 286 -16.97 -6.95 -13.31
CA ASP A 286 -15.87 -7.66 -13.96
C ASP A 286 -15.93 -9.16 -13.67
N SER A 287 -16.68 -9.91 -14.48
CA SER A 287 -16.89 -11.35 -14.33
C SER A 287 -15.64 -12.19 -14.65
N ARG A 288 -14.59 -12.08 -13.83
CA ARG A 288 -13.29 -12.74 -14.02
C ARG A 288 -13.06 -13.94 -13.12
N TRP A 289 -13.83 -14.08 -12.04
CA TRP A 289 -13.56 -15.08 -11.01
C TRP A 289 -14.27 -16.39 -11.31
N THR A 290 -13.51 -17.46 -11.52
CA THR A 290 -14.04 -18.81 -11.73
C THR A 290 -14.24 -19.52 -10.39
N LEU A 291 -15.39 -20.17 -10.20
CA LEU A 291 -15.79 -20.78 -8.92
C LEU A 291 -15.87 -22.33 -8.98
N GLY A 292 -15.21 -22.92 -9.97
CA GLY A 292 -15.17 -24.36 -10.22
C GLY A 292 -15.68 -24.77 -11.60
N ALA A 293 -15.48 -26.04 -11.94
CA ALA A 293 -15.86 -26.60 -13.23
C ALA A 293 -17.37 -26.45 -13.50
N GLY A 294 -17.71 -26.06 -14.73
CA GLY A 294 -19.11 -25.90 -15.17
C GLY A 294 -19.85 -24.67 -14.65
N LYS A 295 -19.21 -23.83 -13.81
CA LYS A 295 -19.80 -22.57 -13.32
C LYS A 295 -19.34 -21.39 -14.17
N GLY A 296 -20.26 -20.47 -14.46
CA GLY A 296 -19.94 -19.19 -15.08
C GLY A 296 -19.01 -18.35 -14.19
N ALA A 297 -18.19 -17.51 -14.82
CA ALA A 297 -17.38 -16.55 -14.09
C ALA A 297 -18.26 -15.50 -13.39
N THR A 298 -17.81 -15.02 -12.24
CA THR A 298 -18.51 -14.06 -11.39
C THR A 298 -17.69 -12.81 -11.19
N ASP A 299 -18.35 -11.69 -10.87
CA ASP A 299 -17.69 -10.44 -10.54
C ASP A 299 -17.22 -10.38 -9.08
N TYR A 300 -17.30 -11.48 -8.35
CA TYR A 300 -16.90 -11.54 -6.96
C TYR A 300 -16.31 -12.89 -6.56
N TYR A 301 -15.63 -12.89 -5.42
CA TYR A 301 -15.34 -14.12 -4.67
C TYR A 301 -15.48 -13.85 -3.17
N THR A 302 -15.60 -14.92 -2.40
CA THR A 302 -15.81 -14.86 -0.95
C THR A 302 -14.65 -15.54 -0.24
N ILE A 303 -14.14 -14.89 0.81
CA ILE A 303 -13.17 -15.46 1.74
C ILE A 303 -13.87 -15.65 3.07
N MET A 304 -13.92 -16.88 3.56
CA MET A 304 -14.44 -17.17 4.90
C MET A 304 -13.42 -16.74 5.95
N LEU A 305 -13.90 -16.04 6.98
CA LEU A 305 -13.07 -15.62 8.13
C LEU A 305 -12.85 -16.78 9.11
N GLY A 306 -13.74 -17.79 9.07
CA GLY A 306 -13.75 -18.90 10.01
C GLY A 306 -14.43 -18.47 11.31
N ASN A 307 -15.28 -19.34 11.87
CA ASN A 307 -15.69 -19.17 13.26
C ASN A 307 -14.50 -19.59 14.11
N GLU A 308 -13.98 -18.67 14.93
CA GLU A 308 -13.29 -19.09 16.13
C GLU A 308 -14.31 -19.85 16.97
N GLY A 309 -14.10 -21.15 17.06
CA GLY A 309 -14.78 -22.06 17.96
C GLY A 309 -13.72 -22.87 18.67
#